data_AF-A0A1M5MEM8-F1
#
_entry.id   AF-A0A1M5MEM8-F1
#
_cell.length_a   1.000
_cell.length_b   1.000
_cell.length_c   1.000
_cell.angle_alpha   90.00
_cell.angle_beta   90.00
_cell.angle_gamma   90.00
#
_symmetry.space_group_name_H-M   'P 1'
#
loop_
_entity.id
_entity.type
_entity.pdbx_description
1 polymer ?
#
loop_
_entity_poly.entity_id
_entity_poly.type
_entity_poly.pdbx_seq_one_letter_code
_entity_poly.pdbx_strand_id
1 'polypeptide(L)'
;MKINNTTRIILTCLLIFVGLFVNPSDHTLESNGWLLAKIAATWIMLTHGTFVDRRYFFLAYVIGFAAEVGVAFKILHYAGADELLAVSLPAMTVLYFIHFLSKKQKQLLDILKVLTVSLQFTIAWLVMMHWMESHTWVSLLPEYSFWITFAYYIVLGIQRKTLYV
;
A
#
# COMPACT_ATOMS: atom_id res chain seq x y z
N MET A 1 16.96 1.62 21.60
CA MET A 1 16.79 0.15 21.60
C MET A 1 16.55 -0.30 20.16
N LYS A 2 17.49 -1.01 19.52
CA LYS A 2 17.32 -1.52 18.15
C LYS A 2 16.44 -2.78 18.22
N ILE A 3 15.21 -2.70 17.74
CA ILE A 3 14.34 -3.88 17.59
C ILE A 3 14.92 -4.72 16.43
N ASN A 4 15.16 -6.01 16.67
CA ASN A 4 15.67 -6.96 15.67
C ASN A 4 14.62 -7.17 14.55
N ASN A 5 15.05 -7.26 13.30
CA ASN A 5 14.20 -7.47 12.13
C ASN A 5 13.36 -8.76 12.24
N THR A 6 13.91 -9.82 12.83
CA THR A 6 13.18 -11.07 13.09
C THR A 6 11.98 -10.84 14.01
N THR A 7 12.15 -10.01 15.05
CA THR A 7 11.06 -9.70 16.00
C THR A 7 9.94 -8.92 15.32
N ARG A 8 10.27 -8.03 14.37
CA ARG A 8 9.27 -7.27 13.58
C ARG A 8 8.43 -8.16 12.68
N ILE A 9 9.07 -9.14 12.04
CA ILE A 9 8.40 -10.10 11.16
C ILE A 9 7.49 -11.02 11.97
N ILE A 10 7.98 -11.56 13.09
CA ILE A 10 7.17 -12.41 13.96
C ILE A 10 5.96 -11.65 14.48
N LEU A 11 6.15 -10.41 14.96
CA LEU A 11 5.03 -9.55 15.39
C LEU A 11 4.01 -9.31 14.28
N THR A 12 4.47 -9.10 13.05
CA THR A 12 3.58 -8.84 11.92
C THR A 12 2.84 -10.09 11.48
N CYS A 13 3.53 -11.23 11.36
CA CYS A 13 2.89 -12.52 11.11
C CYS A 13 1.87 -12.86 12.20
N LEU A 14 2.18 -12.53 13.45
CA LEU A 14 1.28 -12.72 14.58
C LEU A 14 0.08 -11.77 14.52
N LEU A 15 0.26 -10.52 14.11
CA LEU A 15 -0.86 -9.58 13.88
C LEU A 15 -1.75 -9.99 12.71
N ILE A 16 -1.17 -10.49 11.61
CA ILE A 16 -1.90 -11.05 10.48
C ILE A 16 -2.67 -12.30 10.92
N PHE A 17 -2.03 -13.19 11.67
CA PHE A 17 -2.65 -14.39 12.23
C PHE A 17 -3.79 -14.04 13.18
N VAL A 18 -3.57 -13.12 14.12
CA VAL A 18 -4.64 -12.63 15.01
C VAL A 18 -5.78 -12.04 14.18
N GLY A 19 -5.48 -11.24 13.16
CA GLY A 19 -6.48 -10.67 12.24
C GLY A 19 -7.31 -11.73 11.49
N LEU A 20 -6.73 -12.89 11.16
CA LEU A 20 -7.43 -14.03 10.54
C LEU A 20 -8.37 -14.77 11.50
N PHE A 21 -8.10 -14.73 12.81
CA PHE A 21 -8.86 -15.46 13.84
C PHE A 21 -9.75 -14.55 14.71
N VAL A 22 -9.77 -13.24 14.49
CA VAL A 22 -10.76 -12.34 15.10
C VAL A 22 -12.12 -12.63 14.47
N ASN A 23 -12.96 -13.26 15.27
CA ASN A 23 -14.27 -13.88 15.06
C ASN A 23 -15.18 -13.28 13.94
N PRO A 24 -15.65 -14.09 12.98
CA PRO A 24 -16.50 -13.69 11.84
C PRO A 24 -17.98 -13.44 12.17
N SER A 25 -18.37 -13.37 13.44
CA SER A 25 -19.78 -13.25 13.83
C SER A 25 -20.37 -11.85 13.70
N ASP A 26 -19.52 -10.82 13.58
CA ASP A 26 -19.94 -9.43 13.35
C ASP A 26 -19.31 -8.94 12.04
N HIS A 27 -20.14 -8.60 11.04
CA HIS A 27 -19.71 -8.06 9.74
C HIS A 27 -18.83 -6.79 9.84
N THR A 28 -18.74 -6.17 11.02
CA THR A 28 -17.89 -5.00 11.30
C THR A 28 -16.50 -5.38 11.80
N LEU A 29 -16.32 -6.53 12.47
CA LEU A 29 -15.04 -6.97 13.03
C LEU A 29 -14.11 -7.61 11.99
N GLU A 30 -14.66 -8.31 10.99
CA GLU A 30 -13.91 -8.83 9.84
C GLU A 30 -13.12 -7.72 9.11
N SER A 31 -13.71 -6.52 9.04
CA SER A 31 -13.06 -5.36 8.40
C SER A 31 -11.82 -4.86 9.15
N ASN A 32 -11.78 -5.01 10.47
CA ASN A 32 -10.73 -4.46 11.32
C ASN A 32 -9.48 -5.36 11.37
N GLY A 33 -9.65 -6.68 11.46
CA GLY A 33 -8.54 -7.63 11.44
C GLY A 33 -7.76 -7.57 10.13
N TRP A 34 -8.49 -7.49 9.02
CA TRP A 34 -7.91 -7.39 7.69
C TRP A 34 -7.17 -6.06 7.45
N LEU A 35 -7.71 -4.96 7.97
CA LEU A 35 -7.03 -3.67 7.96
C LEU A 35 -5.73 -3.70 8.75
N LEU A 36 -5.72 -4.28 9.96
CA LEU A 36 -4.51 -4.42 10.77
C LEU A 36 -3.44 -5.27 10.07
N ALA A 37 -3.85 -6.38 9.46
CA ALA A 37 -2.97 -7.23 8.67
C ALA A 37 -2.35 -6.47 7.49
N LYS A 38 -3.15 -5.67 6.78
CA LYS A 38 -2.70 -4.82 5.67
C LYS A 38 -1.75 -3.72 6.12
N ILE A 39 -2.03 -3.04 7.23
CA ILE A 39 -1.16 -2.01 7.82
C ILE A 39 0.19 -2.63 8.19
N ALA A 40 0.18 -3.78 8.87
CA ALA A 40 1.40 -4.46 9.30
C ALA A 40 2.23 -4.96 8.10
N ALA A 41 1.58 -5.56 7.09
CA ALA A 41 2.23 -5.98 5.85
C ALA A 41 2.85 -4.79 5.08
N THR A 42 2.11 -3.67 5.00
CA THR A 42 2.60 -2.43 4.38
C THR A 42 3.82 -1.89 5.13
N TRP A 43 3.78 -1.87 6.47
CA TRP A 43 4.89 -1.42 7.30
C TRP A 43 6.16 -2.26 7.07
N ILE A 44 6.04 -3.58 6.98
CA ILE A 44 7.18 -4.45 6.62
C ILE A 44 7.74 -4.08 5.25
N MET A 45 6.86 -3.96 4.24
CA MET A 45 7.29 -3.64 2.89
C MET A 45 7.95 -2.26 2.79
N LEU A 46 7.50 -1.29 3.59
CA LEU A 46 8.09 0.06 3.67
C LEU A 46 9.45 0.06 4.36
N THR A 47 9.60 -0.65 5.48
CA THR A 47 10.86 -0.71 6.24
C THR A 47 11.99 -1.37 5.45
N HIS A 48 11.66 -2.22 4.48
CA HIS A 48 12.60 -2.83 3.54
C HIS A 48 12.41 -2.29 2.10
N GLY A 49 11.85 -1.08 2.03
CA GLY A 49 11.15 -0.56 0.87
C GLY A 49 11.98 0.21 -0.15
N THR A 50 11.26 0.53 -1.22
CA THR A 50 11.68 0.91 -2.58
C THR A 50 12.37 2.27 -2.69
N PHE A 51 12.16 3.16 -1.71
CA PHE A 51 12.68 4.53 -1.73
C PHE A 51 14.01 4.65 -0.98
N VAL A 52 15.06 4.07 -1.54
CA VAL A 52 16.43 4.29 -1.05
C VAL A 52 16.89 5.72 -1.37
N ASP A 53 16.36 6.31 -2.44
CA ASP A 53 16.66 7.68 -2.84
C ASP A 53 15.80 8.71 -2.10
N ARG A 54 16.46 9.60 -1.35
CA ARG A 54 15.81 10.65 -0.55
C ARG A 54 14.93 11.60 -1.38
N ARG A 55 15.24 11.81 -2.66
CA ARG A 55 14.48 12.73 -3.54
C ARG A 55 13.08 12.21 -3.86
N TYR A 56 13.00 10.96 -4.34
CA TYR A 56 11.72 10.33 -4.66
C TYR A 56 10.88 10.08 -3.40
N PHE A 57 11.55 9.77 -2.28
CA PHE A 57 10.88 9.65 -0.98
C PHE A 57 10.19 10.96 -0.57
N PHE A 58 10.89 12.09 -0.65
CA PHE A 58 10.33 13.39 -0.29
C PHE A 58 9.13 13.77 -1.16
N LEU A 59 9.24 13.57 -2.48
CA LEU A 59 8.12 13.81 -3.40
C LEU A 59 6.92 12.90 -3.08
N ALA A 60 7.16 11.61 -2.85
CA ALA A 60 6.11 10.67 -2.48
C ALA A 60 5.43 11.06 -1.17
N TYR A 61 6.19 11.55 -0.20
CA TYR A 61 5.66 12.03 1.07
C TYR A 61 4.78 13.27 0.89
N VAL A 62 5.22 14.27 0.13
CA VAL A 62 4.43 15.49 -0.13
C VAL A 62 3.13 15.17 -0.87
N ILE A 63 3.20 14.33 -1.92
CA ILE A 63 2.00 13.94 -2.68
C ILE A 63 1.08 13.08 -1.82
N GLY A 64 1.62 12.15 -1.03
CA GLY A 64 0.85 11.33 -0.08
C GLY A 64 0.13 12.19 0.96
N PHE A 65 0.82 13.18 1.53
CA PHE A 65 0.21 14.14 2.45
C PHE A 65 -0.91 14.96 1.77
N ALA A 66 -0.71 15.40 0.52
CA ALA A 66 -1.75 16.08 -0.24
C ALA A 66 -2.98 15.18 -0.49
N ALA A 67 -2.77 13.88 -0.71
CA ALA A 67 -3.87 12.91 -0.84
C ALA A 67 -4.62 12.75 0.48
N GLU A 68 -3.91 12.62 1.61
CA GLU A 68 -4.53 12.53 2.94
C GLU A 68 -5.35 13.79 3.29
N VAL A 69 -4.81 14.98 3.04
CA VAL A 69 -5.54 16.25 3.20
C VAL A 69 -6.76 16.30 2.28
N GLY A 70 -6.64 15.86 1.03
CA GLY A 70 -7.76 15.78 0.09
C GLY A 70 -8.87 14.86 0.58
N VAL A 71 -8.54 13.69 1.12
CA VAL A 71 -9.52 12.76 1.69
C VAL A 71 -10.20 13.39 2.90
N ALA A 72 -9.45 14.02 3.80
CA ALA A 72 -10.02 14.74 4.94
C ALA A 72 -10.97 15.86 4.49
N PHE A 73 -10.60 16.63 3.46
CA PHE A 73 -11.43 17.68 2.89
C PHE A 73 -12.71 17.10 2.26
N LYS A 74 -12.61 15.95 1.59
CA LYS A 74 -13.77 15.27 0.99
C LYS A 74 -14.76 14.81 2.05
N ILE A 75 -14.26 14.25 3.18
CA ILE A 75 -15.08 13.83 4.33
C ILE A 75 -15.76 15.03 5.00
N LEU A 76 -15.05 16.15 5.14
CA LEU A 76 -15.56 17.37 5.75
C LEU A 76 -16.37 18.25 4.78
N HIS A 77 -16.54 17.82 3.53
CA HIS A 77 -17.22 18.57 2.47
C HIS A 77 -16.63 19.97 2.19
N TYR A 78 -15.31 20.15 2.36
CA TYR A 78 -14.65 21.40 1.97
C TYR A 78 -14.49 21.50 0.45
N ALA A 79 -14.59 22.72 -0.08
CA ALA A 79 -14.33 23.01 -1.48
C ALA A 79 -12.84 22.72 -1.82
N GLY A 80 -12.57 22.32 -3.07
CA GLY A 80 -11.21 21.99 -3.51
C GLY A 80 -10.79 20.54 -3.25
N ALA A 81 -11.60 19.74 -2.54
CA ALA A 81 -11.27 18.36 -2.20
C ALA A 81 -11.08 17.48 -3.45
N ASP A 82 -11.96 17.63 -4.43
CA ASP A 82 -11.96 16.83 -5.65
C ASP A 82 -10.76 17.16 -6.54
N GLU A 83 -10.42 18.43 -6.67
CA GLU A 83 -9.25 18.89 -7.41
C GLU A 83 -7.95 18.40 -6.75
N LEU A 84 -7.86 18.49 -5.42
CA LEU A 84 -6.68 18.05 -4.68
C LEU A 84 -6.46 16.53 -4.83
N LEU A 85 -7.53 15.73 -4.83
CA LEU A 85 -7.47 14.28 -5.02
C LEU A 85 -7.26 13.88 -6.48
N ALA A 86 -7.87 14.59 -7.42
CA ALA A 86 -7.69 14.37 -8.85
C ALA A 86 -6.25 14.61 -9.30
N VAL A 87 -5.50 15.47 -8.60
CA VAL A 87 -4.07 15.69 -8.86
C VAL A 87 -3.20 14.70 -8.06
N SER A 88 -3.45 14.55 -6.76
CA SER A 88 -2.55 13.80 -5.87
C SER A 88 -2.56 12.28 -6.12
N LEU A 89 -3.72 11.67 -6.42
CA LEU A 89 -3.80 10.23 -6.66
C LEU A 89 -3.06 9.81 -7.96
N PRO A 90 -3.30 10.44 -9.14
CA PRO A 90 -2.54 10.11 -10.34
C PRO A 90 -1.06 10.48 -10.22
N ALA A 91 -0.72 11.56 -9.52
CA ALA A 91 0.67 11.95 -9.30
C ALA A 91 1.47 10.89 -8.54
N MET A 92 0.86 10.17 -7.57
CA MET A 92 1.52 9.03 -6.92
C MET A 92 1.81 7.89 -7.88
N THR A 93 0.86 7.53 -8.74
CA THR A 93 1.06 6.50 -9.78
C THR A 93 2.20 6.88 -10.72
N VAL A 94 2.19 8.12 -11.23
CA VAL A 94 3.22 8.64 -12.14
C VAL A 94 4.58 8.66 -11.46
N LEU A 95 4.67 9.13 -10.21
CA LEU A 95 5.94 9.17 -9.47
C LEU A 95 6.53 7.76 -9.29
N TYR A 96 5.70 6.79 -8.91
CA TYR A 96 6.15 5.39 -8.77
C TYR A 96 6.61 4.81 -10.11
N PHE A 97 5.90 5.11 -11.19
CA PHE A 97 6.27 4.67 -12.53
C PHE A 97 7.60 5.27 -13.00
N ILE A 98 7.80 6.58 -12.82
CA ILE A 98 9.07 7.27 -13.12
C ILE A 98 10.22 6.68 -12.30
N HIS A 99 10.00 6.48 -11.00
CA HIS A 99 10.99 5.88 -10.11
C HIS A 99 11.37 4.47 -10.59
N PHE A 100 10.38 3.66 -10.97
CA PHE A 100 10.61 2.31 -11.52
C PHE A 100 11.40 2.34 -12.83
N LEU A 101 11.06 3.24 -13.77
CA LEU A 101 11.81 3.39 -15.02
C LEU A 101 13.27 3.78 -14.77
N SER A 102 13.50 4.62 -13.76
CA SER A 102 14.83 5.10 -13.36
C SER A 102 15.72 4.01 -12.75
N LYS A 103 15.17 2.85 -12.36
CA LYS A 103 15.98 1.73 -11.85
C LYS A 103 16.80 1.09 -12.96
N LYS A 104 18.13 1.03 -12.75
CA LYS A 104 19.09 0.36 -13.65
C LYS A 104 18.79 -1.13 -13.80
N GLN A 105 18.49 -1.81 -12.70
CA GLN A 105 18.10 -3.22 -12.68
C GLN A 105 16.69 -3.31 -12.11
N LYS A 106 15.79 -3.93 -12.87
CA LYS A 106 14.38 -4.08 -12.51
C LYS A 106 14.17 -5.51 -12.02
N GLN A 107 13.79 -5.68 -10.77
CA GLN A 107 13.44 -7.00 -10.23
C GLN A 107 11.93 -7.24 -10.40
N LEU A 108 11.50 -8.51 -10.42
CA LEU A 108 10.07 -8.84 -10.48
C LEU A 108 9.27 -8.19 -9.34
N LEU A 109 9.85 -8.11 -8.14
CA LEU A 109 9.25 -7.41 -7.01
C LEU A 109 9.00 -5.92 -7.29
N ASP A 110 9.86 -5.27 -8.07
CA ASP A 110 9.66 -3.86 -8.45
C ASP A 110 8.48 -3.70 -9.39
N ILE A 111 8.31 -4.63 -10.34
CA ILE A 111 7.16 -4.66 -11.27
C ILE A 111 5.87 -4.85 -10.49
N LEU A 112 5.85 -5.83 -9.57
CA LEU A 112 4.68 -6.13 -8.73
C LEU A 112 4.29 -4.91 -7.87
N LYS A 113 5.26 -4.22 -7.27
CA LYS A 113 5.01 -2.99 -6.50
C LYS A 113 4.38 -1.88 -7.34
N VAL A 114 4.88 -1.65 -8.56
CA VAL A 114 4.30 -0.66 -9.47
C VAL A 114 2.88 -1.06 -9.84
N LEU A 115 2.64 -2.32 -10.19
CA LEU A 115 1.31 -2.82 -10.50
C LEU A 115 0.34 -2.60 -9.33
N THR A 116 0.75 -2.93 -8.11
CA THR A 116 -0.06 -2.73 -6.90
C THR A 116 -0.38 -1.25 -6.66
N VAL A 117 0.62 -0.38 -6.74
CA VAL A 117 0.43 1.07 -6.55
C VAL A 117 -0.49 1.63 -7.63
N SER A 118 -0.23 1.32 -8.90
CA SER A 118 -1.04 1.77 -10.02
C SER A 118 -2.49 1.32 -9.90
N LEU A 119 -2.74 0.04 -9.59
CA LEU A 119 -4.10 -0.47 -9.37
C LEU A 119 -4.78 0.25 -8.21
N GLN A 120 -4.11 0.37 -7.07
CA GLN A 120 -4.68 0.99 -5.86
C GLN A 120 -5.10 2.44 -6.10
N PHE A 121 -4.22 3.26 -6.67
CA PHE A 121 -4.51 4.68 -6.89
C PHE A 121 -5.44 4.92 -8.08
N THR A 122 -5.34 4.13 -9.15
CA THR A 122 -6.25 4.27 -10.30
C THR A 122 -7.67 3.86 -9.94
N ILE A 123 -7.85 2.73 -9.25
CA ILE A 123 -9.18 2.29 -8.81
C ILE A 123 -9.78 3.25 -7.79
N ALA A 124 -8.99 3.71 -6.82
CA ALA A 124 -9.45 4.73 -5.87
C ALA A 124 -9.94 5.97 -6.61
N TRP A 125 -9.15 6.47 -7.57
CA TRP A 125 -9.54 7.63 -8.37
C TRP A 125 -10.82 7.40 -9.18
N LEU A 126 -10.97 6.25 -9.84
CA LEU A 126 -12.17 5.89 -10.60
C LEU A 126 -13.43 5.81 -9.73
N VAL A 127 -13.32 5.21 -8.54
CA VAL A 127 -14.42 5.13 -7.57
C VAL A 127 -14.78 6.53 -7.06
N MET A 128 -13.79 7.35 -6.73
CA MET A 128 -14.01 8.72 -6.25
C MET A 128 -14.69 9.61 -7.30
N MET A 129 -14.32 9.46 -8.58
CA MET A 129 -14.95 10.16 -9.70
C MET A 129 -16.31 9.57 -10.10
N HIS A 130 -16.81 8.55 -9.37
CA HIS A 130 -18.05 7.84 -9.67
C HIS A 130 -18.07 7.21 -11.08
N TRP A 131 -16.90 6.94 -11.67
CA TRP A 131 -16.77 6.23 -12.95
C TRP A 131 -16.81 4.71 -12.76
N MET A 132 -16.67 4.25 -11.52
CA MET A 132 -16.76 2.84 -11.15
C MET A 132 -17.49 2.69 -9.81
N GLU A 133 -18.40 1.73 -9.71
CA GLU A 133 -19.05 1.39 -8.45
C GLU A 133 -18.08 0.65 -7.51
N SER A 134 -18.15 0.99 -6.23
CA SER A 134 -17.29 0.42 -5.17
C SER A 134 -17.44 -1.10 -5.00
N HIS A 135 -18.57 -1.67 -5.39
CA HIS A 135 -18.91 -3.08 -5.16
C HIS A 135 -18.66 -4.01 -6.36
N THR A 136 -17.95 -3.53 -7.38
CA THR A 136 -17.58 -4.36 -8.53
C THR A 136 -16.42 -5.29 -8.19
N TRP A 137 -16.34 -6.48 -8.82
CA TRP A 137 -15.19 -7.39 -8.64
C TRP A 137 -13.84 -6.73 -8.99
N VAL A 138 -13.85 -5.73 -9.88
CA VAL A 138 -12.67 -4.94 -10.27
C VAL A 138 -12.12 -4.16 -9.08
N SER A 139 -12.97 -3.70 -8.15
CA SER A 139 -12.54 -2.96 -6.96
C SER A 139 -11.70 -3.81 -5.99
N LEU A 140 -11.74 -5.15 -6.12
CA LEU A 140 -10.94 -6.10 -5.34
C LEU A 140 -9.53 -6.32 -5.91
N LEU A 141 -9.26 -5.92 -7.17
CA LEU A 141 -7.96 -6.12 -7.81
C LEU A 141 -6.77 -5.49 -7.05
N PRO A 142 -6.86 -4.29 -6.47
CA PRO A 142 -5.77 -3.71 -5.69
C PRO A 142 -5.42 -4.59 -4.50
N GLU A 143 -6.42 -5.15 -3.83
CA GLU A 143 -6.24 -6.00 -2.67
C GLU A 143 -5.54 -7.32 -3.03
N TYR A 144 -6.00 -8.01 -4.08
CA TYR A 144 -5.33 -9.21 -4.55
C TYR A 144 -3.90 -8.92 -5.02
N SER A 145 -3.69 -7.83 -5.75
CA SER A 145 -2.35 -7.43 -6.18
C SER A 145 -1.42 -7.16 -5.00
N PHE A 146 -1.94 -6.55 -3.93
CA PHE A 146 -1.18 -6.26 -2.71
C PHE A 146 -0.74 -7.56 -2.04
N TRP A 147 -1.65 -8.50 -1.83
CA TRP A 147 -1.34 -9.77 -1.18
C TRP A 147 -0.39 -10.64 -2.00
N ILE A 148 -0.52 -10.66 -3.33
CA ILE A 148 0.43 -11.33 -4.23
C ILE A 148 1.83 -10.70 -4.09
N THR A 149 1.92 -9.37 -4.12
CA THR A 149 3.20 -8.66 -3.96
C THR A 149 3.82 -8.91 -2.60
N PHE A 150 3.01 -8.92 -1.53
CA PHE A 150 3.45 -9.19 -0.18
C PHE A 150 3.95 -10.64 -0.02
N ALA A 151 3.19 -11.63 -0.50
CA ALA A 151 3.60 -13.03 -0.48
C ALA A 151 4.93 -13.24 -1.22
N TYR A 152 5.07 -12.64 -2.41
CA TYR A 152 6.31 -12.69 -3.18
C TYR A 152 7.48 -12.02 -2.44
N TYR A 153 7.23 -10.88 -1.78
CA TYR A 153 8.22 -10.21 -0.94
C TYR A 153 8.72 -11.11 0.21
N ILE A 154 7.82 -11.82 0.90
CA ILE A 154 8.18 -12.75 1.98
C ILE A 154 9.03 -13.91 1.44
N VAL A 155 8.60 -14.56 0.35
CA VAL A 155 9.35 -15.67 -0.26
C VAL A 155 10.77 -15.24 -0.64
N LEU A 156 10.89 -14.08 -1.29
CA LEU A 156 12.18 -13.51 -1.69
C LEU A 156 13.06 -13.19 -0.47
N GLY A 157 12.47 -12.65 0.59
CA GLY A 157 13.17 -12.32 1.82
C GLY A 157 13.70 -13.54 2.56
N ILE A 158 12.94 -14.65 2.56
CA ILE A 158 13.38 -15.94 3.12
C ILE A 158 14.57 -16.49 2.30
N GLN A 159 14.45 -16.53 0.97
CA GLN A 159 15.50 -17.04 0.08
C GLN A 159 16.81 -16.27 0.21
N ARG A 160 16.73 -14.93 0.35
CA ARG A 160 17.91 -14.06 0.46
C ARG A 160 18.47 -13.97 1.89
N LYS A 161 17.83 -14.61 2.88
CA LYS A 161 18.14 -14.48 4.31
C LYS A 161 18.15 -13.03 4.82
N THR A 162 17.54 -12.09 4.10
CA THR A 162 17.52 -10.66 4.46
C THR A 162 16.48 -10.34 5.53
N LEU A 163 15.60 -11.30 5.85
CA LEU A 163 14.57 -11.15 6.88
C LEU A 163 15.11 -11.37 8.31
N TYR A 164 16.24 -12.06 8.46
CA TYR A 164 16.76 -12.49 9.77
C TYR A 164 17.98 -11.68 10.25
N VAL A 165 18.45 -10.71 9.46
CA VAL A 165 19.63 -9.86 9.73
C VAL A 165 19.17 -8.48 10.14
#